data_AF-A0A2V6PBY5-F1
#
_entry.id   AF-A0A2V6PBY5-F1
#
_cell.length_a   1.000
_cell.length_b   1.000
_cell.length_c   1.000
_cell.angle_alpha   90.00
_cell.angle_beta   90.00
_cell.angle_gamma   90.00
#
_symmetry.space_group_name_H-M   'P 1'
#
loop_
_entity.id
_entity.type
_entity.pdbx_description
1 polymer ?
#
loop_
_entity_poly.entity_id
_entity_poly.type
_entity_poly.pdbx_seq_one_letter_code
_entity_poly.pdbx_strand_id
1 'polypeptide(L)'
;FMKQRGYPKAALIGSSILFGALHLNLMTFVPLTFLGLILAWLYDATDNLAAPIFAHGLFNFDNFLQATLKISNWNWILIDCATFAAGGCLVGLVIFFRQPGAEKWRN
;
A
#
# COMPACT_ATOMS: atom_id res chain seq x y z
N PHE A 1 -13.20 -4.76 11.45
CA PHE A 1 -14.54 -5.35 11.27
C PHE A 1 -14.54 -6.70 10.54
N MET A 2 -14.24 -6.79 9.23
CA MET A 2 -14.29 -8.09 8.51
C MET A 2 -13.28 -9.13 9.03
N LYS A 3 -12.06 -8.69 9.40
CA LYS A 3 -11.06 -9.53 10.07
C LYS A 3 -11.55 -10.08 11.43
N GLN A 4 -12.25 -9.25 12.21
CA GLN A 4 -12.83 -9.64 13.51
C GLN A 4 -14.00 -10.63 13.36
N ARG A 5 -14.60 -10.70 12.17
CA ARG A 5 -15.68 -11.64 11.80
C ARG A 5 -15.17 -12.99 11.24
N GLY A 6 -13.85 -13.22 11.24
CA GLY A 6 -13.24 -14.48 10.80
C GLY A 6 -12.84 -14.54 9.33
N TYR A 7 -12.95 -13.44 8.56
CA TYR A 7 -12.58 -13.40 7.14
C TYR A 7 -11.39 -12.46 6.86
N PRO A 8 -10.16 -12.81 7.28
CA PRO A 8 -8.99 -11.93 7.13
C PRO A 8 -8.61 -11.67 5.67
N LYS A 9 -8.72 -12.68 4.80
CA LYS A 9 -8.41 -12.54 3.36
C LYS A 9 -9.42 -11.63 2.63
N ALA A 10 -10.71 -11.78 2.95
CA ALA A 10 -11.74 -10.91 2.40
C ALA A 10 -11.62 -9.47 2.91
N ALA A 11 -11.21 -9.29 4.17
CA ALA A 11 -10.92 -7.97 4.73
C ALA A 11 -9.78 -7.28 3.98
N LEU A 12 -8.70 -8.00 3.69
CA LEU A 12 -7.54 -7.47 2.97
C LEU A 12 -7.88 -7.16 1.51
N ILE A 13 -8.40 -8.12 0.75
CA ILE A 13 -8.71 -7.93 -0.67
C ILE A 13 -9.84 -6.91 -0.85
N GLY A 14 -10.92 -7.04 -0.08
CA GLY A 14 -12.10 -6.18 -0.20
C GLY A 14 -11.81 -4.72 0.13
N SER A 15 -11.03 -4.46 1.19
CA SER A 15 -10.64 -3.08 1.52
C SER A 15 -9.70 -2.48 0.47
N SER A 16 -8.82 -3.28 -0.11
CA SER A 16 -7.88 -2.83 -1.16
C SER A 16 -8.60 -2.46 -2.46
N ILE A 17 -9.55 -3.29 -2.90
CA ILE A 17 -10.36 -3.03 -4.09
C ILE A 17 -11.25 -1.81 -3.87
N LEU A 18 -11.90 -1.72 -2.70
CA LEU A 18 -12.73 -0.58 -2.35
C LEU A 18 -11.90 0.72 -2.35
N PHE A 19 -10.69 0.67 -1.80
CA PHE A 19 -9.75 1.79 -1.81
C PHE A 19 -9.45 2.25 -3.24
N GLY A 20 -9.09 1.35 -4.15
CA GLY A 20 -8.89 1.70 -5.56
C GLY A 20 -10.14 2.25 -6.24
N ALA A 21 -11.30 1.66 -5.98
CA ALA A 21 -12.58 2.08 -6.59
C ALA A 21 -13.00 3.50 -6.18
N LEU A 22 -12.76 3.89 -4.94
CA LEU A 22 -13.13 5.21 -4.40
C LEU A 22 -12.36 6.38 -5.02
N HIS A 23 -11.28 6.11 -5.76
CA HIS A 23 -10.52 7.15 -6.47
C HIS A 23 -11.09 7.49 -7.85
N LEU A 24 -12.15 6.79 -8.29
CA LEU A 24 -12.98 7.13 -9.46
C LEU A 24 -12.21 7.34 -10.77
N ASN A 25 -11.03 6.73 -10.90
CA ASN A 25 -10.19 6.82 -12.10
C ASN A 25 -9.70 5.42 -12.47
N LEU A 26 -10.02 5.02 -13.71
CA LEU A 26 -9.74 3.67 -14.20
C LEU A 26 -8.25 3.41 -14.43
N MET A 27 -7.48 4.45 -14.81
CA MET A 27 -6.03 4.35 -15.00
C MET A 27 -5.30 4.12 -13.68
N THR A 28 -5.78 4.75 -12.60
CA THR A 28 -5.19 4.63 -11.27
C THR A 28 -5.79 3.49 -10.45
N PHE A 29 -6.88 2.87 -10.89
CA PHE A 29 -7.57 1.82 -10.15
C PHE A 29 -6.66 0.64 -9.78
N VAL A 30 -5.95 0.09 -10.78
CA VAL A 30 -5.05 -1.06 -10.58
C VAL A 30 -3.89 -0.73 -9.64
N PRO A 31 -3.10 0.34 -9.87
CA PRO A 31 -1.99 0.67 -8.98
C PRO A 31 -2.46 1.03 -7.56
N LEU A 32 -3.59 1.72 -7.40
CA LEU A 32 -4.10 2.04 -6.06
C LEU A 32 -4.69 0.82 -5.34
N THR A 33 -5.28 -0.12 -6.06
CA THR A 33 -5.70 -1.40 -5.46
C THR A 33 -4.48 -2.15 -4.93
N PHE A 34 -3.38 -2.15 -5.67
CA PHE A 34 -2.12 -2.78 -5.23
C PHE A 34 -1.50 -2.05 -4.02
N LEU A 35 -1.52 -0.71 -4.02
CA LEU A 35 -1.16 0.10 -2.85
C LEU A 35 -1.99 -0.28 -1.63
N GLY A 36 -3.32 -0.34 -1.78
CA GLY A 36 -4.25 -0.72 -0.71
C GLY A 36 -3.91 -2.09 -0.11
N LEU A 37 -3.50 -3.03 -0.96
CA LEU A 37 -3.08 -4.37 -0.54
C LEU A 37 -1.79 -4.34 0.29
N ILE A 38 -0.80 -3.56 -0.15
CA ILE A 38 0.45 -3.35 0.60
C ILE A 38 0.17 -2.67 1.94
N LEU A 39 -0.66 -1.63 1.99
CA LEU A 39 -0.99 -0.92 3.22
C LEU A 39 -1.76 -1.80 4.21
N ALA A 40 -2.76 -2.54 3.74
CA ALA A 40 -3.54 -3.46 4.56
C ALA A 40 -2.66 -4.58 5.12
N TRP A 41 -1.73 -5.09 4.31
CA TRP A 41 -0.75 -6.07 4.76
C TRP A 41 0.28 -5.48 5.72
N LEU A 42 0.75 -4.25 5.49
CA LEU A 42 1.70 -3.55 6.35
C LEU A 42 1.10 -3.28 7.74
N TYR A 43 -0.17 -2.88 7.79
CA TYR A 43 -0.93 -2.78 9.03
C TYR A 43 -0.92 -4.12 9.77
N ASP A 44 -1.27 -5.21 9.08
CA ASP A 44 -1.34 -6.54 9.68
C ASP A 44 0.03 -7.04 10.16
N ALA A 45 1.07 -6.72 9.40
CA ALA A 45 2.43 -7.07 9.74
C ALA A 45 2.92 -6.30 10.97
N THR A 46 2.73 -4.98 10.99
CA THR A 46 3.28 -4.13 12.07
C THR A 46 2.39 -4.06 13.30
N ASP A 47 1.13 -4.48 13.19
CA ASP A 47 0.04 -4.24 14.16
C ASP A 47 -0.02 -2.77 14.61
N ASN A 48 0.40 -1.87 13.71
CA ASN A 48 0.55 -0.45 13.97
C ASN A 48 -0.08 0.35 12.83
N LEU A 49 -1.05 1.19 13.17
CA LEU A 49 -1.73 2.05 12.20
C LEU A 49 -0.83 3.17 11.68
N ALA A 50 0.19 3.58 12.42
CA ALA A 50 1.12 4.61 11.98
C ALA A 50 1.92 4.17 10.74
N ALA A 51 2.31 2.89 10.66
CA ALA A 51 3.09 2.37 9.53
C ALA A 51 2.41 2.56 8.15
N PRO A 52 1.15 2.11 7.93
CA PRO A 52 0.45 2.39 6.68
C PRO A 52 0.11 3.87 6.50
N ILE A 53 -0.13 4.65 7.55
CA ILE A 53 -0.34 6.10 7.43
C ILE A 53 0.90 6.79 6.87
N PHE A 54 2.08 6.50 7.41
CA PHE A 54 3.34 7.07 6.91
C PHE A 54 3.65 6.60 5.49
N ALA A 55 3.44 5.32 5.19
CA ALA A 55 3.66 4.79 3.85
C ALA A 55 2.72 5.43 2.81
N HIS A 56 1.44 5.60 3.14
CA HIS A 56 0.49 6.29 2.27
C HIS A 56 0.80 7.78 2.15
N GLY A 57 1.19 8.44 3.24
CA GLY A 57 1.63 9.84 3.23
C GLY A 57 2.85 10.08 2.35
N LEU A 58 3.85 9.19 2.39
CA LEU A 58 5.01 9.22 1.51
C LEU A 58 4.62 9.07 0.04
N PHE A 59 3.71 8.15 -0.28
CA PHE A 59 3.17 8.01 -1.64
C PHE A 59 2.50 9.30 -2.13
N ASN A 60 1.67 9.92 -1.28
CA ASN A 60 1.01 11.18 -1.64
C ASN A 60 2.01 12.34 -1.77
N PHE A 61 3.05 12.37 -0.94
CA PHE A 61 4.12 13.37 -1.02
C PHE A 61 4.92 13.26 -2.32
N ASP A 62 5.26 12.04 -2.74
CA ASP A 62 5.93 11.80 -4.03
C ASP A 62 5.06 12.27 -5.20
N ASN A 63 3.77 11.92 -5.22
CA ASN A 63 2.82 12.42 -6.22
C ASN A 63 2.74 13.95 -6.24
N PHE A 64 2.68 14.58 -5.07
CA PHE A 64 2.67 16.04 -4.94
C PHE A 64 3.97 16.66 -5.48
N LEU A 65 5.12 16.07 -5.18
CA LEU A 65 6.42 16.51 -5.67
C LEU A 65 6.51 16.39 -7.19
N GLN A 66 6.10 15.25 -7.76
CA GLN A 66 6.05 15.03 -9.20
C GLN A 66 5.15 16.06 -9.89
N ALA A 67 3.98 16.36 -9.33
CA ALA A 67 3.08 17.38 -9.84
C ALA A 67 3.68 18.79 -9.76
N THR A 68 4.33 19.12 -8.63
CA THR A 68 4.95 20.43 -8.39
C THR A 68 6.16 20.68 -9.30
N LEU A 69 7.02 19.68 -9.45
CA LEU A 69 8.18 19.71 -10.33
C LEU A 69 7.81 19.52 -11.81
N LYS A 70 6.52 19.34 -12.13
CA LYS A 70 5.99 19.05 -13.47
C LYS A 70 6.76 17.92 -14.17
N ILE A 71 7.07 16.86 -13.41
CA ILE A 71 7.78 15.67 -13.90
C ILE A 71 6.88 14.85 -14.87
N SER A 72 5.61 15.24 -15.05
CA SER A 72 4.60 14.60 -15.90
C SER A 72 5.02 14.44 -17.37
N ASN A 73 5.78 13.38 -17.63
CA ASN A 73 6.06 12.77 -18.92
C ASN A 73 5.29 11.45 -19.03
N TRP A 74 5.25 10.80 -20.21
CA TRP A 74 4.58 9.49 -20.39
C TRP A 74 5.08 8.37 -19.46
N ASN A 75 6.21 8.58 -18.76
CA ASN A 75 6.83 7.62 -17.85
C ASN A 75 6.37 7.75 -16.39
N TRP A 76 5.36 8.57 -16.09
CA TRP A 76 4.83 8.74 -14.73
C TRP A 76 4.42 7.41 -14.06
N ILE A 77 3.88 6.46 -14.84
CA ILE A 77 3.57 5.10 -14.36
C ILE A 77 4.85 4.35 -13.96
N LEU A 78 5.94 4.49 -14.74
CA LEU A 78 7.21 3.83 -14.44
C LEU A 78 7.89 4.43 -13.20
N ILE A 79 7.78 5.75 -13.04
CA ILE A 79 8.27 6.45 -11.85
C ILE A 79 7.52 5.96 -10.62
N ASP A 80 6.18 5.95 -10.64
CA ASP A 80 5.37 5.43 -9.54
C ASP A 80 5.68 3.96 -9.24
N CYS A 81 5.85 3.11 -10.28
CA CYS A 81 6.27 1.73 -10.08
C CYS A 81 7.66 1.61 -9.44
N ALA A 82 8.61 2.45 -9.82
CA ALA A 82 9.96 2.46 -9.25
C ALA A 82 9.95 2.97 -7.81
N THR A 83 9.19 4.03 -7.51
CA THR A 83 9.00 4.55 -6.15
C THR A 83 8.29 3.53 -5.27
N PHE A 84 7.33 2.78 -5.81
CA PHE A 84 6.69 1.65 -5.13
C PHE A 84 7.64 0.49 -4.89
N ALA A 85 8.48 0.15 -5.86
CA ALA A 85 9.47 -0.91 -5.69
C ALA A 85 10.49 -0.52 -4.59
N ALA A 86 10.94 0.73 -4.59
CA ALA A 86 11.82 1.28 -3.55
C ALA A 86 11.14 1.38 -2.17
N GLY A 87 9.87 1.79 -2.13
CA GLY A 87 9.04 1.78 -0.92
C GLY A 87 8.76 0.36 -0.42
N GLY A 88 8.59 -0.60 -1.33
CA GLY A 88 8.53 -2.03 -1.07
C GLY A 88 9.82 -2.56 -0.47
N CYS A 89 10.99 -2.06 -0.88
CA CYS A 89 12.27 -2.36 -0.22
C CYS A 89 12.34 -1.77 1.20
N LEU A 90 11.77 -0.58 1.45
CA LEU A 90 11.68 -0.01 2.81
C LEU A 90 10.75 -0.82 3.71
N VAL A 91 9.61 -1.28 3.19
CA VAL A 91 8.74 -2.23 3.88
C VAL A 91 9.44 -3.56 4.11
N GLY A 92 10.20 -4.06 3.12
CA GLY A 92 11.11 -5.20 3.21
C GLY A 92 12.15 -5.07 4.32
N LEU A 93 12.70 -3.86 4.51
CA LEU A 93 13.60 -3.50 5.60
C LEU A 93 12.90 -3.50 6.96
N VAL A 94 11.68 -2.95 7.05
CA VAL A 94 10.85 -3.03 8.27
C VAL A 94 10.55 -4.49 8.65
N ILE A 95 10.41 -5.37 7.65
CA ILE A 95 10.25 -6.82 7.84
C ILE A 95 11.56 -7.51 8.23
N PHE A 96 12.70 -7.07 7.68
CA PHE A 96 14.01 -7.61 8.07
C PHE A 96 14.32 -7.39 9.56
N PHE A 97 13.83 -6.28 10.12
CA PHE A 97 13.93 -6.00 11.56
C PHE A 97 12.80 -6.60 12.41
N ARG A 98 11.95 -7.46 11.83
CA ARG A 98 10.80 -8.04 12.51
C ARG A 98 11.14 -9.38 13.21
N GLN A 99 10.71 -9.51 14.46
CA GLN A 99 10.68 -10.76 15.21
C GLN A 99 9.68 -11.78 14.58
N PRO A 100 10.03 -13.07 14.45
CA PRO A 100 9.19 -14.10 13.83
C PRO A 100 7.99 -14.42 14.73
N GLY A 101 6.79 -13.95 14.36
CA GLY A 101 5.59 -14.17 15.17
C GLY A 101 4.22 -13.77 14.56
N ALA A 102 4.14 -13.22 13.34
CA ALA A 102 2.84 -12.92 12.71
C ALA A 102 2.57 -13.70 11.42
N GLU A 103 2.90 -14.99 11.40
CA GLU A 103 2.14 -15.93 10.57
C GLU A 103 0.74 -16.11 11.18
N LYS A 104 -0.16 -15.14 10.98
CA LYS A 104 -1.61 -15.31 11.24
C LYS A 104 -2.39 -15.72 9.98
N TRP A 105 -1.69 -15.94 8.86
CA TRP A 105 -2.27 -16.26 7.55
C TRP A 105 -2.48 -17.75 7.31
N ARG A 106 -1.96 -18.60 8.20
CA ARG A 106 -1.99 -20.07 8.10
C ARG A 106 -3.03 -20.61 9.09
N ASN A 107 -4.31 -20.46 8.74
CA ASN A 107 -5.46 -21.24 9.18
C ASN A 107 -6.65 -20.88 8.29
#